data_AF-G5KD07-F1
#
_entry.id   AF-G5KD07-F1
#
_cell.length_a   1.000
_cell.length_b   1.000
_cell.length_c   1.000
_cell.angle_alpha   90.00
_cell.angle_beta   90.00
_cell.angle_gamma   90.00
#
_symmetry.space_group_name_H-M   'P 1'
#
loop_
_entity.id
_entity.type
_entity.pdbx_description
1 polymer ?
#
loop_
_entity_poly.entity_id
_entity_poly.type
_entity_poly.pdbx_seq_one_letter_code
_entity_poly.pdbx_strand_id
1 'polypeptide(L)'
;MYESRQYHYKKEFVENLKKVYLESGASHVISKKDLISAFDNPSRGYSIGRQEHGLFVTSIAEDNAHLHDDKGALKALQEIEEIKGVDKGKYNDGAYQFEYDATLTKTINQLGFIRTANGDTPGASSLNIPGCQTFAGKNIQNSESELIFLSIDVKGISSKKVLAAIKSKGYYEIVNPKIITPKGERKQVDGHFKIKLLEARK
;
A
#
# COMPACT_ATOMS: atom_id res chain seq x y z
N MET A 1 -16.64 -1.12 19.14
CA MET A 1 -15.22 -1.50 19.30
C MET A 1 -15.18 -3.02 19.40
N TYR A 2 -14.32 -3.71 18.66
CA TYR A 2 -14.26 -5.19 18.72
C TYR A 2 -13.78 -5.65 20.09
N GLU A 3 -14.51 -6.61 20.67
CA GLU A 3 -14.31 -7.12 22.03
C GLU A 3 -12.93 -7.77 22.19
N SER A 4 -12.48 -8.51 21.17
CA SER A 4 -11.10 -8.98 21.04
C SER A 4 -10.36 -8.19 19.97
N ARG A 5 -9.18 -7.66 20.30
CA ARG A 5 -8.25 -7.02 19.35
C ARG A 5 -7.43 -8.03 18.54
N GLN A 6 -7.63 -9.33 18.78
CA GLN A 6 -6.91 -10.42 18.14
C GLN A 6 -7.76 -11.02 17.01
N TYR A 7 -7.38 -10.76 15.76
CA TYR A 7 -8.12 -11.19 14.58
C TYR A 7 -7.48 -12.47 14.03
N HIS A 8 -8.28 -13.52 13.90
CA HIS A 8 -7.81 -14.82 13.45
C HIS A 8 -8.61 -15.26 12.22
N TYR A 9 -7.90 -15.84 11.26
CA TYR A 9 -8.48 -16.26 9.99
C TYR A 9 -8.07 -17.69 9.66
N LYS A 10 -8.95 -18.41 8.97
CA LYS A 10 -8.60 -19.74 8.44
C LYS A 10 -7.47 -19.59 7.41
N LYS A 11 -6.50 -20.50 7.45
CA LYS A 11 -5.38 -20.51 6.50
C LYS A 11 -5.86 -20.48 5.04
N GLU A 12 -6.86 -21.30 4.71
CA GLU A 12 -7.44 -21.36 3.37
C GLU A 12 -8.02 -20.01 2.90
N PHE A 13 -8.70 -19.27 3.78
CA PHE A 13 -9.21 -17.94 3.46
C PHE A 13 -8.07 -16.99 3.10
N VAL A 14 -7.01 -16.95 3.92
CA VAL A 14 -5.85 -16.07 3.67
C VAL A 14 -5.11 -16.47 2.41
N GLU A 15 -4.94 -17.77 2.14
CA GLU A 15 -4.31 -18.25 0.91
C GLU A 15 -5.15 -17.95 -0.34
N ASN A 16 -6.49 -18.03 -0.25
CA ASN A 16 -7.36 -17.61 -1.34
C ASN A 16 -7.30 -16.10 -1.56
N LEU A 17 -7.29 -15.30 -0.48
CA LEU A 17 -7.17 -13.85 -0.58
C LEU A 17 -5.85 -13.43 -1.23
N LYS A 18 -4.73 -14.09 -0.89
CA LYS A 18 -3.42 -13.78 -1.50
C LYS A 18 -3.40 -13.94 -3.01
N LYS A 19 -4.27 -14.76 -3.62
CA LYS A 19 -4.26 -15.01 -5.08
C LYS A 19 -4.38 -13.71 -5.87
N VAL A 20 -5.32 -12.83 -5.52
CA VAL A 20 -5.50 -11.55 -6.25
C VAL A 20 -4.26 -10.67 -6.17
N TYR A 21 -3.55 -10.69 -5.04
CA TYR A 21 -2.30 -9.96 -4.85
C TYR A 21 -1.15 -10.61 -5.63
N LEU A 22 -1.06 -11.93 -5.67
CA LEU A 22 -0.02 -12.65 -6.40
C LEU A 22 -0.16 -12.50 -7.92
N GLU A 23 -1.39 -12.30 -8.41
CA GLU A 23 -1.69 -12.08 -9.82
C GLU A 23 -1.48 -10.61 -10.21
N SER A 24 -2.06 -9.68 -9.45
CA SER A 24 -2.07 -8.25 -9.83
C SER A 24 -0.95 -7.43 -9.23
N GLY A 25 -0.38 -7.84 -8.09
CA GLY A 25 0.48 -7.04 -7.21
C GLY A 25 -0.31 -6.34 -6.08
N ALA A 26 0.39 -5.56 -5.27
CA ALA A 26 -0.17 -4.85 -4.12
C ALA A 26 -0.03 -3.33 -4.23
N SER A 27 -0.97 -2.61 -3.61
CA SER A 27 -1.11 -1.16 -3.74
C SER A 27 -1.36 -0.45 -2.41
N HIS A 28 -0.79 0.75 -2.27
CA HIS A 28 -1.12 1.69 -1.20
C HIS A 28 -1.15 3.13 -1.73
N VAL A 29 -2.33 3.77 -1.69
CA VAL A 29 -2.53 5.17 -2.12
C VAL A 29 -2.16 6.14 -1.00
N ILE A 30 -1.41 7.19 -1.35
CA ILE A 30 -0.87 8.16 -0.40
C ILE A 30 -0.87 9.58 -0.94
N SER A 31 -0.75 10.55 -0.03
CA SER A 31 -0.50 11.95 -0.38
C SER A 31 0.97 12.20 -0.70
N LYS A 32 1.24 13.29 -1.45
CA LYS A 32 2.61 13.79 -1.66
C LYS A 32 3.37 14.05 -0.36
N LYS A 33 2.67 14.56 0.67
CA LYS A 33 3.25 14.82 2.00
C LYS A 33 3.76 13.54 2.65
N ASP A 34 2.97 12.47 2.57
CA ASP A 34 3.35 11.17 3.14
C ASP A 34 4.50 10.53 2.36
N LEU A 35 4.52 10.70 1.03
CA LEU A 35 5.66 10.33 0.17
C LEU A 35 6.92 10.99 0.70
N ILE A 36 6.95 12.32 0.79
CA ILE A 36 8.13 13.08 1.26
C ILE A 36 8.55 12.59 2.66
N SER A 37 7.60 12.37 3.56
CA SER A 37 7.90 11.89 4.92
C SER A 37 8.61 10.54 4.92
N ALA A 38 8.26 9.60 4.04
CA ALA A 38 8.91 8.29 3.99
C ALA A 38 10.42 8.36 3.67
N PHE A 39 10.84 9.33 2.85
CA PHE A 39 12.23 9.51 2.44
C PHE A 39 13.02 10.46 3.33
N ASP A 40 12.39 11.52 3.83
CA ASP A 40 13.12 12.63 4.45
C ASP A 40 12.98 12.67 5.98
N ASN A 41 12.05 11.91 6.57
CA ASN A 41 11.84 11.88 8.02
C ASN A 41 12.64 10.75 8.70
N PRO A 42 13.68 11.06 9.49
CA PRO A 42 14.49 10.04 10.18
C PRO A 42 13.68 9.18 11.16
N SER A 43 12.59 9.70 11.75
CA SER A 43 11.77 8.93 12.70
C SER A 43 11.01 7.77 12.04
N ARG A 44 10.88 7.78 10.72
CA ARG A 44 10.36 6.66 9.93
C ARG A 44 11.41 5.60 9.59
N GLY A 45 12.65 5.77 10.07
CA GLY A 45 13.75 4.85 9.78
C GLY A 45 14.14 4.79 8.31
N TYR A 46 13.79 5.83 7.53
CA TYR A 46 13.90 5.87 6.06
C TYR A 46 13.21 4.67 5.40
N SER A 47 11.95 4.44 5.76
CA SER A 47 11.15 3.34 5.24
C SER A 47 9.81 3.79 4.67
N ILE A 48 9.41 3.14 3.57
CA ILE A 48 8.03 3.15 3.09
C ILE A 48 7.29 2.03 3.80
N GLY A 49 6.35 2.40 4.67
CA GLY A 49 5.76 1.52 5.67
C GLY A 49 6.22 1.91 7.08
N ARG A 50 5.87 1.08 8.06
CA ARG A 50 6.20 1.28 9.47
C ARG A 50 7.29 0.32 9.90
N GLN A 51 8.49 0.46 9.32
CA GLN A 51 9.65 -0.37 9.64
C GLN A 51 9.31 -1.87 9.59
N GLU A 52 9.61 -2.65 10.62
CA GLU A 52 9.30 -4.09 10.71
C GLU A 52 7.79 -4.41 10.70
N HIS A 53 6.94 -3.44 11.05
CA HIS A 53 5.49 -3.62 11.11
C HIS A 53 4.81 -3.64 9.74
N GLY A 54 5.49 -3.12 8.72
CA GLY A 54 5.03 -3.22 7.33
C GLY A 54 4.12 -2.08 6.88
N LEU A 55 3.42 -2.32 5.77
CA LEU A 55 2.54 -1.37 5.11
C LEU A 55 1.19 -2.04 4.81
N PHE A 56 0.11 -1.35 5.17
CA PHE A 56 -1.25 -1.76 4.79
C PHE A 56 -1.42 -1.62 3.29
N VAL A 57 -1.96 -2.64 2.62
CA VAL A 57 -2.13 -2.66 1.17
C VAL A 57 -3.46 -3.28 0.79
N THR A 58 -3.97 -2.88 -0.37
CA THR A 58 -4.97 -3.64 -1.13
C THR A 58 -4.33 -4.22 -2.40
N SER A 59 -5.07 -4.97 -3.22
CA SER A 59 -4.56 -5.44 -4.51
C SER A 59 -4.56 -4.32 -5.55
N ILE A 60 -3.64 -4.37 -6.52
CA ILE A 60 -3.63 -3.40 -7.63
C ILE A 60 -4.92 -3.52 -8.47
N ALA A 61 -5.47 -4.73 -8.59
CA ALA A 61 -6.72 -4.94 -9.31
C ALA A 61 -7.90 -4.18 -8.69
N GLU A 62 -8.04 -4.24 -7.36
CA GLU A 62 -9.10 -3.53 -6.62
C GLU A 62 -8.94 -2.01 -6.73
N ASP A 63 -7.73 -1.51 -6.46
CA ASP A 63 -7.42 -0.08 -6.61
C ASP A 63 -7.73 0.41 -8.03
N ASN A 64 -7.35 -0.35 -9.05
CA ASN A 64 -7.64 0.03 -10.42
C ASN A 64 -9.15 0.09 -10.68
N ALA A 65 -9.90 -0.92 -10.24
CA ALA A 65 -11.35 -1.00 -10.41
C ALA A 65 -12.09 0.13 -9.68
N HIS A 66 -11.62 0.54 -8.50
CA HIS A 66 -12.30 1.54 -7.69
C HIS A 66 -11.94 2.97 -8.09
N LEU A 67 -10.69 3.20 -8.53
CA LEU A 67 -10.14 4.54 -8.74
C LEU A 67 -10.26 5.07 -10.16
N HIS A 68 -10.70 4.23 -11.10
CA HIS A 68 -10.93 4.65 -12.49
C HIS A 68 -12.38 4.39 -12.89
N ASP A 69 -12.85 5.12 -13.89
CA ASP A 69 -14.13 4.85 -14.54
C ASP A 69 -14.02 3.72 -15.58
N ASP A 70 -15.16 3.35 -16.17
CA ASP A 70 -15.25 2.30 -17.17
C ASP A 70 -14.45 2.60 -18.46
N LYS A 71 -14.07 3.87 -18.68
CA LYS A 71 -13.26 4.33 -19.81
C LYS A 71 -11.77 4.36 -19.46
N GLY A 72 -11.39 3.98 -18.24
CA GLY A 72 -10.02 4.01 -17.74
C GLY A 72 -9.56 5.40 -17.30
N ALA A 73 -10.42 6.41 -17.28
CA ALA A 73 -10.07 7.72 -16.75
C ALA A 73 -9.96 7.66 -15.22
N LEU A 74 -8.98 8.35 -14.66
CA LEU A 74 -8.86 8.49 -13.21
C LEU A 74 -10.04 9.30 -12.68
N LYS A 75 -10.67 8.82 -11.61
CA LYS A 75 -11.73 9.56 -10.92
C LYS A 75 -11.23 10.87 -10.35
N ALA A 76 -12.15 11.79 -10.08
CA ALA A 76 -11.82 13.05 -9.45
C ALA A 76 -11.18 12.82 -8.07
N LEU A 77 -10.19 13.65 -7.71
CA LEU A 77 -9.45 13.48 -6.45
C LEU A 77 -10.37 13.46 -5.22
N GLN A 78 -11.44 14.26 -5.22
CA GLN A 78 -12.42 14.26 -4.14
C GLN A 78 -13.18 12.93 -4.03
N GLU A 79 -13.50 12.30 -5.16
CA GLU A 79 -14.12 10.97 -5.16
C GLU A 79 -13.13 9.91 -4.64
N ILE A 80 -11.84 10.03 -4.99
CA ILE A 80 -10.79 9.15 -4.47
C ILE A 80 -10.62 9.33 -2.95
N GLU A 81 -10.73 10.56 -2.44
CA GLU A 81 -10.69 10.84 -1.00
C GLU A 81 -11.86 10.16 -0.27
N GLU A 82 -13.07 10.21 -0.86
CA GLU A 82 -14.26 9.53 -0.32
C GLU A 82 -14.12 8.01 -0.36
N ILE A 83 -13.63 7.44 -1.46
CA ILE A 83 -13.39 5.99 -1.61
C ILE A 83 -12.38 5.52 -0.56
N LYS A 84 -11.29 6.25 -0.37
CA LYS A 84 -10.22 5.90 0.58
C LYS A 84 -10.53 6.30 2.03
N GLY A 85 -11.65 6.98 2.28
CA GLY A 85 -12.05 7.40 3.61
C GLY A 85 -11.03 8.32 4.29
N VAL A 86 -10.41 9.22 3.54
CA VAL A 86 -9.41 10.18 4.04
C VAL A 86 -9.98 11.59 4.14
N ASP A 87 -9.27 12.46 4.85
CA ASP A 87 -9.66 13.87 4.98
C ASP A 87 -9.76 14.56 3.62
N LYS A 88 -10.75 15.45 3.47
CA LYS A 88 -10.89 16.28 2.28
C LYS A 88 -9.61 17.09 2.02
N GLY A 89 -9.15 17.07 0.78
CA GLY A 89 -7.94 17.75 0.33
C GLY A 89 -6.64 16.98 0.59
N LYS A 90 -6.70 15.76 1.15
CA LYS A 90 -5.54 14.87 1.35
C LYS A 90 -4.74 14.68 0.06
N TYR A 91 -5.39 14.67 -1.11
CA TYR A 91 -4.77 14.41 -2.41
C TYR A 91 -4.66 15.66 -3.30
N ASN A 92 -4.88 16.87 -2.79
CA ASN A 92 -4.79 18.11 -3.58
C ASN A 92 -3.45 18.30 -4.33
N ASP A 93 -2.36 17.80 -3.76
CA ASP A 93 -1.02 17.83 -4.38
C ASP A 93 -0.73 16.60 -5.27
N GLY A 94 -1.75 15.81 -5.57
CA GLY A 94 -1.71 14.54 -6.29
C GLY A 94 -1.94 13.33 -5.38
N ALA A 95 -2.69 12.35 -5.91
CA ALA A 95 -2.80 11.01 -5.34
C ALA A 95 -1.66 10.13 -5.87
N TYR A 96 -0.75 9.72 -5.00
CA TYR A 96 0.38 8.85 -5.35
C TYR A 96 0.07 7.42 -4.96
N GLN A 97 0.73 6.45 -5.60
CA GLN A 97 0.57 5.04 -5.31
C GLN A 97 1.94 4.38 -5.11
N PHE A 98 2.06 3.62 -4.03
CA PHE A 98 3.10 2.63 -3.83
C PHE A 98 2.64 1.30 -4.41
N GLU A 99 3.48 0.69 -5.23
CA GLU A 99 3.15 -0.50 -5.99
C GLU A 99 4.21 -1.57 -5.76
N TYR A 100 3.78 -2.74 -5.28
CA TYR A 100 4.56 -3.96 -5.29
C TYR A 100 4.13 -4.75 -6.52
N ASP A 101 5.02 -4.98 -7.48
CA ASP A 101 4.67 -5.77 -8.65
C ASP A 101 4.36 -7.23 -8.29
N ALA A 102 3.83 -7.98 -9.25
CA ALA A 102 3.50 -9.39 -9.05
C ALA A 102 4.74 -10.23 -8.68
N THR A 103 5.92 -9.89 -9.23
CA THR A 103 7.18 -10.59 -8.92
C THR A 103 7.56 -10.40 -7.46
N LEU A 104 7.64 -9.14 -7.01
CA LEU A 104 7.95 -8.80 -5.63
C LEU A 104 6.94 -9.40 -4.66
N THR A 105 5.66 -9.37 -5.01
CA THR A 105 4.58 -9.95 -4.21
C THR A 105 4.75 -11.47 -4.05
N LYS A 106 5.08 -12.19 -5.12
CA LYS A 106 5.39 -13.63 -5.08
C LYS A 106 6.63 -13.91 -4.22
N THR A 107 7.68 -13.11 -4.37
CA THR A 107 8.89 -13.23 -3.56
C THR A 107 8.60 -13.05 -2.07
N ILE A 108 7.83 -12.02 -1.69
CA ILE A 108 7.43 -11.78 -0.29
C ILE A 108 6.55 -12.93 0.24
N ASN A 109 5.65 -13.48 -0.59
CA ASN A 109 4.81 -14.61 -0.19
C ASN A 109 5.62 -15.90 0.03
N GLN A 110 6.60 -16.19 -0.84
CA GLN A 110 7.50 -17.34 -0.69
C GLN A 110 8.32 -17.28 0.61
N LEU A 111 8.66 -16.06 1.05
CA LEU A 111 9.30 -15.84 2.35
C LEU A 111 8.35 -15.98 3.55
N GLY A 112 7.04 -16.14 3.31
CA GLY A 112 6.03 -16.28 4.37
C GLY A 112 5.73 -14.98 5.12
N PHE A 113 5.94 -13.82 4.48
CA PHE A 113 5.92 -12.52 5.16
C PHE A 113 4.70 -11.64 4.91
N ILE A 114 3.74 -12.07 4.09
CA ILE A 114 2.43 -11.42 3.98
C ILE A 114 1.63 -11.69 5.26
N ARG A 115 1.13 -10.63 5.89
CA ARG A 115 0.41 -10.69 7.18
C ARG A 115 -1.01 -10.15 7.04
N THR A 116 -1.87 -10.54 7.99
CA THR A 116 -3.18 -9.93 8.22
C THR A 116 -3.07 -8.91 9.35
N ALA A 117 -3.87 -7.85 9.30
CA ALA A 117 -3.93 -6.87 10.38
C ALA A 117 -4.63 -7.44 11.63
N ASN A 118 -4.21 -6.94 12.79
CA ASN A 118 -4.88 -7.06 14.08
C ASN A 118 -5.27 -5.67 14.60
N GLY A 119 -6.08 -5.63 15.66
CA GLY A 119 -6.49 -4.38 16.30
C GLY A 119 -5.32 -3.61 16.93
N ASP A 120 -4.24 -4.27 17.31
CA ASP A 120 -3.03 -3.67 17.90
C ASP A 120 -1.92 -3.43 16.87
N THR A 121 -2.16 -3.71 15.59
CA THR A 121 -1.13 -3.53 14.56
C THR A 121 -0.77 -2.05 14.41
N PRO A 122 0.52 -1.68 14.46
CA PRO A 122 0.93 -0.30 14.29
C PRO A 122 0.41 0.30 12.98
N GLY A 123 -0.37 1.38 13.10
CA GLY A 123 -1.07 2.01 12.00
C GLY A 123 -2.55 1.70 11.88
N ALA A 124 -3.03 0.67 12.57
CA ALA A 124 -4.46 0.47 12.78
C ALA A 124 -5.03 1.62 13.64
N SER A 125 -6.24 2.02 13.32
CA SER A 125 -7.02 3.05 14.01
C SER A 125 -8.30 2.46 14.59
N SER A 126 -9.14 3.31 15.18
CA SER A 126 -10.50 2.93 15.61
C SER A 126 -11.42 2.52 14.46
N LEU A 127 -11.08 2.87 13.21
CA LEU A 127 -11.84 2.55 12.01
C LEU A 127 -11.39 1.25 11.32
N ASN A 128 -10.29 0.63 11.75
CA ASN A 128 -9.88 -0.67 11.22
C ASN A 128 -10.78 -1.79 11.77
N ILE A 129 -11.16 -2.71 10.89
CA ILE A 129 -12.11 -3.79 11.15
C ILE A 129 -11.47 -5.16 10.83
N PRO A 130 -11.93 -6.27 11.46
CA PRO A 130 -11.62 -7.62 11.02
C PRO A 130 -12.21 -7.93 9.63
N GLY A 131 -11.74 -9.03 9.05
CA GLY A 131 -12.21 -9.55 7.76
C GLY A 131 -11.17 -9.42 6.63
N CYS A 132 -9.98 -8.89 6.92
CA CYS A 132 -8.99 -8.51 5.89
C CYS A 132 -9.62 -7.60 4.83
N GLN A 133 -10.31 -6.55 5.30
CA GLN A 133 -11.05 -5.60 4.46
C GLN A 133 -11.03 -4.21 5.09
N THR A 134 -11.15 -3.17 4.26
CA THR A 134 -11.21 -1.78 4.70
C THR A 134 -12.63 -1.40 5.12
N PHE A 135 -12.74 -0.51 6.12
CA PHE A 135 -14.03 0.11 6.43
C PHE A 135 -14.28 1.29 5.48
N ALA A 136 -15.34 1.20 4.68
CA ALA A 136 -15.69 2.21 3.67
C ALA A 136 -16.93 3.05 4.04
N GLY A 137 -17.26 3.15 5.33
CA GLY A 137 -18.42 3.91 5.80
C GLY A 137 -19.75 3.35 5.28
N LYS A 138 -20.66 4.24 4.87
CA LYS A 138 -21.98 3.88 4.34
C LYS A 138 -21.92 3.24 2.94
N ASN A 139 -20.81 3.43 2.22
CA ASN A 139 -20.63 2.96 0.85
C ASN A 139 -19.78 1.68 0.87
N ILE A 140 -20.34 0.58 1.38
CA ILE A 140 -19.62 -0.69 1.51
C ILE A 140 -19.06 -1.21 0.17
N GLN A 141 -19.63 -0.80 -0.96
CA GLN A 141 -19.10 -1.09 -2.29
C GLN A 141 -17.71 -0.51 -2.55
N ASN A 142 -17.25 0.46 -1.75
CA ASN A 142 -15.90 1.00 -1.80
C ASN A 142 -14.93 0.22 -0.89
N SER A 143 -15.41 -0.77 -0.12
CA SER A 143 -14.56 -1.63 0.70
C SER A 143 -13.69 -2.50 -0.20
N GLU A 144 -12.42 -2.58 0.16
CA GLU A 144 -11.39 -3.33 -0.56
C GLU A 144 -10.72 -4.29 0.42
N SER A 145 -10.07 -5.32 -0.09
CA SER A 145 -9.29 -6.21 0.75
C SER A 145 -8.09 -5.49 1.39
N GLU A 146 -7.70 -5.94 2.58
CA GLU A 146 -6.64 -5.34 3.38
C GLU A 146 -5.67 -6.41 3.89
N LEU A 147 -4.41 -6.32 3.44
CA LEU A 147 -3.27 -7.12 3.93
C LEU A 147 -2.14 -6.20 4.38
N ILE A 148 -1.13 -6.79 5.03
CA ILE A 148 0.10 -6.10 5.44
C ILE A 148 1.28 -6.71 4.73
N PHE A 149 1.94 -5.88 3.92
CA PHE A 149 3.16 -6.20 3.21
C PHE A 149 4.39 -5.64 3.93
N LEU A 150 5.58 -6.10 3.54
CA LEU A 150 6.82 -5.61 4.14
C LEU A 150 7.12 -4.18 3.72
N SER A 151 7.70 -3.41 4.65
CA SER A 151 8.19 -2.07 4.35
C SER A 151 9.38 -2.13 3.39
N ILE A 152 9.57 -1.07 2.62
CA ILE A 152 10.72 -0.89 1.72
C ILE A 152 11.72 0.07 2.35
N ASP A 153 12.99 -0.34 2.44
CA ASP A 153 14.09 0.52 2.85
C ASP A 153 14.43 1.50 1.72
N VAL A 154 14.36 2.78 2.04
CA VAL A 154 14.65 3.88 1.11
C VAL A 154 15.81 4.75 1.58
N LYS A 155 16.61 4.25 2.54
CA LYS A 155 17.77 4.97 3.05
C LYS A 155 18.72 5.36 1.92
N GLY A 156 19.09 6.65 1.89
CA GLY A 156 19.98 7.22 0.87
C GLY A 156 19.27 7.66 -0.42
N ILE A 157 17.95 7.49 -0.52
CA ILE A 157 17.12 8.03 -1.61
C ILE A 157 16.46 9.31 -1.11
N SER A 158 16.55 10.42 -1.87
CA SER A 158 15.89 11.67 -1.51
C SER A 158 14.52 11.81 -2.16
N SER A 159 13.56 12.38 -1.44
CA SER A 159 12.22 12.65 -1.98
C SER A 159 12.26 13.51 -3.26
N LYS A 160 13.18 14.48 -3.33
CA LYS A 160 13.39 15.35 -4.50
C LYS A 160 13.72 14.56 -5.76
N LYS A 161 14.58 13.54 -5.66
CA LYS A 161 14.93 12.67 -6.79
C LYS A 161 13.73 11.85 -7.25
N VAL A 162 12.98 11.29 -6.30
CA VAL A 162 11.78 10.49 -6.56
C VAL A 162 10.72 11.32 -7.26
N LEU A 163 10.39 12.50 -6.74
CA LEU A 163 9.39 13.40 -7.33
C LEU A 163 9.80 13.90 -8.72
N ALA A 164 11.09 14.16 -8.95
CA ALA A 164 11.59 14.54 -10.28
C ALA A 164 11.44 13.40 -11.30
N ALA A 165 11.70 12.15 -10.89
CA ALA A 165 11.49 10.99 -11.74
C ALA A 165 10.01 10.78 -12.06
N ILE A 166 9.13 10.88 -11.07
CA ILE A 166 7.68 10.80 -11.28
C ILE A 166 7.20 11.88 -12.25
N LYS A 167 7.63 13.13 -12.07
CA LYS A 167 7.25 14.23 -12.97
C LYS A 167 7.69 14.01 -14.42
N SER A 168 8.83 13.34 -14.64
CA SER A 168 9.40 13.16 -15.98
C SER A 168 8.98 11.86 -16.66
N LYS A 169 8.70 10.80 -15.90
CA LYS A 169 8.44 9.44 -16.43
C LYS A 169 7.08 8.87 -16.03
N GLY A 170 6.34 9.52 -15.15
CA GLY A 170 5.13 9.02 -14.49
C GLY A 170 5.41 8.18 -13.24
N TYR A 171 6.64 7.67 -13.05
CA TYR A 171 6.99 6.84 -11.91
C TYR A 171 8.48 6.91 -11.52
N TYR A 172 8.77 6.47 -10.31
CA TYR A 172 10.09 6.09 -9.82
C TYR A 172 10.08 4.59 -9.48
N GLU A 173 11.15 3.88 -9.80
CA GLU A 173 11.23 2.42 -9.59
C GLU A 173 12.49 2.05 -8.80
N ILE A 174 12.33 1.09 -7.91
CA ILE A 174 13.40 0.40 -7.21
C ILE A 174 13.37 -1.06 -7.67
N VAL A 175 14.35 -1.41 -8.50
CA VAL A 175 14.58 -2.79 -8.94
C VAL A 175 15.30 -3.55 -7.83
N ASN A 176 14.83 -4.76 -7.54
CA ASN A 176 15.31 -5.61 -6.46
C ASN A 176 15.41 -4.85 -5.13
N PRO A 177 14.27 -4.39 -4.57
CA PRO A 177 14.27 -3.52 -3.40
C PRO A 177 14.81 -4.23 -2.16
N LYS A 178 15.29 -3.44 -1.20
CA LYS A 178 15.56 -3.92 0.16
C LYS A 178 14.27 -3.86 0.97
N ILE A 179 13.76 -5.02 1.38
CA ILE A 179 12.63 -5.15 2.30
C ILE A 179 13.10 -5.10 3.75
N ILE A 180 12.22 -4.69 4.66
CA ILE A 180 12.41 -4.78 6.11
C ILE A 180 11.54 -5.92 6.64
N THR A 181 12.15 -6.99 7.16
CA THR A 181 11.46 -8.15 7.69
C THR A 181 10.77 -7.83 9.03
N PRO A 182 9.84 -8.68 9.53
CA PRO A 182 9.27 -8.50 10.86
C PRO A 182 10.29 -8.60 12.01
N LYS A 183 11.53 -9.03 11.77
CA LYS A 183 12.63 -8.98 12.73
C LYS A 183 13.49 -7.71 12.61
N GLY A 184 13.13 -6.78 11.72
CA GLY A 184 13.89 -5.55 11.45
C GLY A 184 15.09 -5.72 10.51
N GLU A 185 15.36 -6.94 10.04
CA GLU A 185 16.44 -7.23 9.11
C GLU A 185 16.15 -6.63 7.72
N ARG A 186 17.20 -6.11 7.07
CA ARG A 186 17.12 -5.57 5.71
C ARG A 186 17.65 -6.59 4.71
N LYS A 187 16.81 -7.02 3.78
CA LYS A 187 17.18 -8.05 2.78
C LYS A 187 16.81 -7.57 1.39
N GLN A 188 17.74 -7.72 0.44
CA GLN A 188 17.44 -7.49 -0.96
C GLN A 188 16.66 -8.69 -1.52
N VAL A 189 15.63 -8.43 -2.31
CA VAL A 189 14.74 -9.45 -2.89
C VAL A 189 14.40 -9.13 -4.33
N ASP A 190 14.06 -10.15 -5.11
CA ASP A 190 13.69 -10.00 -6.51
C ASP A 190 12.31 -9.37 -6.67
N GLY A 191 12.21 -8.45 -7.62
CA GLY A 191 10.97 -7.79 -8.01
C GLY A 191 11.11 -6.28 -8.14
N HIS A 192 9.99 -5.61 -8.35
CA HIS A 192 9.95 -4.17 -8.64
C HIS A 192 9.01 -3.48 -7.66
N PHE A 193 9.53 -2.43 -7.01
CA PHE A 193 8.72 -1.52 -6.23
C PHE A 193 8.63 -0.18 -6.95
N LYS A 194 7.42 0.29 -7.24
CA LYS A 194 7.19 1.55 -7.95
C LYS A 194 6.47 2.56 -7.08
N ILE A 195 6.77 3.83 -7.36
CA ILE A 195 6.11 4.99 -6.79
C ILE A 195 5.64 5.83 -7.97
N LYS A 196 4.35 6.05 -8.10
CA LYS A 196 3.78 6.78 -9.24
C LYS A 196 2.75 7.79 -8.79
N LEU A 197 2.53 8.79 -9.63
CA LEU A 197 1.32 9.60 -9.56
C LEU A 197 0.21 8.79 -10.24
N LEU A 198 -0.96 8.72 -9.62
CA LEU A 198 -2.11 8.11 -10.29
C LEU A 198 -2.50 8.97 -11.50
N GLU A 199 -2.70 8.33 -12.64
CA GLU A 199 -3.06 8.93 -13.92
C GLU A 199 -4.07 8.01 -14.63
N ALA A 200 -4.70 8.48 -15.70
CA ALA A 200 -5.59 7.64 -16.50
C ALA A 200 -4.87 6.40 -17.06
N ARG A 201 -5.60 5.28 -17.17
CA ARG A 201 -5.09 4.07 -17.82
C ARG A 201 -4.96 4.31 -19.32
N LYS A 202 -3.83 3.90 -19.89
CA LYS A 202 -3.58 3.91 -21.34
C LYS A 202 -4.14 2.66 -22.01
#